data_AF-A0A352J0G7-F1
#
_entry.id   AF-A0A352J0G7-F1
#
_cell.length_a   1.000
_cell.length_b   1.000
_cell.length_c   1.000
_cell.angle_alpha   90.00
_cell.angle_beta   90.00
_cell.angle_gamma   90.00
#
_symmetry.space_group_name_H-M   'P 1'
#
loop_
_entity.id
_entity.type
_entity.pdbx_description
1 polymer ?
#
loop_
_entity_poly.entity_id
_entity_poly.type
_entity_poly.pdbx_seq_one_letter_code
_entity_poly.pdbx_strand_id
1 'polypeptide(L)'
;DDWPEKKAGLDQAMKDYKEHGFCLSIGEWDRNINSAGVPIHLQDGTIMALTCAAPSYLVPAEKLRGSIAHQLAMLAGDIESLGV
;
A
#
# COMPACT_ATOMS: atom_id res chain seq x y z
N ASP A 1 24.18 3.95 -3.27
CA ASP A 1 24.15 3.83 -4.74
C ASP A 1 22.88 3.24 -5.32
N ASP A 2 21.95 2.71 -4.51
CA ASP A 2 20.71 2.04 -4.99
C ASP A 2 19.55 3.00 -5.34
N TRP A 3 19.85 4.28 -5.56
CA TRP A 3 18.82 5.29 -5.80
C TRP A 3 18.01 5.04 -7.08
N PRO A 4 18.59 4.65 -8.23
CA PRO A 4 17.81 4.41 -9.45
C PRO A 4 16.72 3.34 -9.28
N GLU A 5 17.02 2.25 -8.56
CA GLU A 5 16.08 1.16 -8.28
C GLU A 5 14.95 1.63 -7.36
N LYS A 6 15.30 2.31 -6.25
CA LYS A 6 14.32 2.88 -5.32
C LYS A 6 13.41 3.90 -6.01
N LYS A 7 13.96 4.71 -6.91
CA LYS A 7 13.19 5.67 -7.70
C LYS A 7 12.20 4.96 -8.63
N ALA A 8 12.59 3.86 -9.27
CA ALA A 8 11.69 3.09 -10.12
C ALA A 8 10.52 2.49 -9.32
N GLY A 9 10.80 1.92 -8.14
CA GLY A 9 9.76 1.41 -7.24
C GLY A 9 8.81 2.52 -6.76
N LEU A 10 9.35 3.68 -6.38
CA LEU A 10 8.54 4.85 -6.01
C LEU A 10 7.66 5.33 -7.17
N ASP A 11 8.22 5.48 -8.37
CA ASP A 11 7.49 5.92 -9.56
C ASP A 11 6.34 4.94 -9.90
N GLN A 12 6.56 3.63 -9.69
CA GLN A 12 5.52 2.61 -9.87
C GLN A 12 4.46 2.71 -8.79
N ALA A 13 4.83 2.82 -7.51
CA ALA A 13 3.89 2.98 -6.40
C ALA A 13 3.00 4.23 -6.59
N MET A 14 3.56 5.33 -7.08
CA MET A 14 2.79 6.54 -7.41
C MET A 14 1.78 6.32 -8.55
N LYS A 15 2.09 5.46 -9.53
CA LYS A 15 1.14 5.09 -10.59
C LYS A 15 0.03 4.19 -10.04
N ASP A 16 0.41 3.14 -9.29
CA ASP A 16 -0.53 2.21 -8.67
C ASP A 16 -1.51 2.96 -7.76
N TYR A 17 -1.03 3.94 -6.98
CA TYR A 17 -1.90 4.78 -6.16
C TYR A 17 -2.89 5.60 -6.99
N LYS A 18 -2.43 6.24 -8.08
CA LYS A 18 -3.31 7.03 -8.95
C LYS A 18 -4.36 6.19 -9.65
N GLU A 19 -4.04 4.93 -9.98
CA GLU A 19 -4.93 4.04 -10.72
C GLU A 19 -5.89 3.27 -9.80
N HIS A 20 -5.43 2.85 -8.62
CA HIS A 20 -6.12 1.90 -7.77
C HIS A 20 -6.43 2.41 -6.35
N GLY A 21 -5.86 3.54 -5.94
CA GLY A 21 -6.01 4.08 -4.58
C GLY A 21 -5.11 3.43 -3.53
N PHE A 22 -4.18 2.56 -3.92
CA PHE A 22 -3.21 1.91 -3.02
C PHE A 22 -1.83 1.77 -3.65
N CYS A 23 -0.81 1.65 -2.79
CA CYS A 23 0.56 1.29 -3.17
C CYS A 23 0.83 -0.18 -2.83
N LEU A 24 1.77 -0.78 -3.57
CA LEU A 24 2.30 -2.11 -3.30
C LEU A 24 3.82 -2.04 -3.15
N SER A 25 4.37 -2.85 -2.25
CA SER A 25 5.80 -3.17 -2.17
C SER A 25 5.94 -4.68 -2.15
N ILE A 26 6.35 -5.25 -3.29
CA ILE A 26 6.47 -6.69 -3.50
C ILE A 26 7.93 -7.09 -3.39
N GLY A 27 8.37 -7.52 -2.20
CA GLY A 27 9.76 -7.92 -1.98
C GLY A 27 10.79 -6.78 -2.04
N GLU A 28 10.36 -5.52 -2.23
CA GLU A 28 11.26 -4.38 -2.49
C GLU A 28 12.06 -3.96 -1.25
N TRP A 29 11.45 -4.04 -0.06
CA TRP A 29 12.14 -3.77 1.21
C TRP A 29 12.88 -5.01 1.73
N ASP A 30 12.17 -6.13 1.78
CA ASP A 30 12.70 -7.46 2.11
C ASP A 30 12.03 -8.45 1.15
N ARG A 31 12.83 -9.23 0.42
CA ARG A 31 12.35 -10.23 -0.56
C ARG A 31 11.35 -11.23 0.01
N ASN A 32 11.31 -11.42 1.32
CA ASN A 32 10.40 -12.32 2.01
C ASN A 32 9.11 -11.63 2.47
N ILE A 33 8.93 -10.35 2.21
CA ILE A 33 7.79 -9.55 2.67
C ILE A 33 7.08 -8.90 1.47
N ASN A 34 5.78 -9.09 1.40
CA ASN A 34 4.90 -8.31 0.53
C ASN A 34 4.06 -7.39 1.40
N SER A 35 3.84 -6.16 0.94
CA SER A 35 3.01 -5.19 1.65
C SER A 35 2.19 -4.31 0.72
N ALA A 36 1.03 -3.91 1.21
CA ALA A 36 0.17 -2.90 0.60
C ALA A 36 -0.03 -1.74 1.57
N GLY A 37 -0.19 -0.54 1.04
CA GLY A 37 -0.43 0.66 1.84
C GLY A 37 -1.43 1.60 1.17
N VAL A 38 -2.24 2.25 2.00
CA VAL A 38 -3.21 3.27 1.59
C VAL A 38 -3.11 4.48 2.53
N PRO A 39 -3.25 5.70 2.02
CA PRO A 39 -3.36 6.88 2.88
C PRO A 39 -4.75 6.93 3.53
N ILE A 40 -4.81 7.54 4.70
CA ILE A 40 -6.03 7.94 5.40
C ILE A 40 -5.90 9.42 5.74
N HIS A 41 -6.92 10.20 5.41
CA HIS A 41 -7.01 11.62 5.70
C HIS A 41 -7.96 11.85 6.89
N LEU A 42 -7.40 12.27 8.02
CA LEU A 42 -8.18 12.62 9.20
C LEU A 42 -8.78 14.02 9.09
N GLN A 43 -9.84 14.29 9.84
CA GLN A 43 -10.54 15.58 9.81
C GLN A 43 -9.66 16.76 10.27
N ASP A 44 -8.69 16.49 11.14
CA ASP A 44 -7.73 17.50 11.63
C ASP A 44 -6.65 17.87 10.58
N GLY A 45 -6.69 17.25 9.40
CA GLY A 45 -5.73 17.43 8.31
C GLY A 45 -4.52 16.50 8.39
N THR A 46 -4.43 15.63 9.39
CA THR A 46 -3.37 14.63 9.51
C THR A 46 -3.52 13.56 8.42
N ILE A 47 -2.40 13.18 7.81
CA ILE A 47 -2.33 12.05 6.87
C ILE A 47 -1.66 10.89 7.58
N MET A 48 -2.35 9.75 7.62
CA MET A 48 -1.83 8.49 8.13
C MET A 48 -1.64 7.48 6.99
N ALA A 49 -0.80 6.47 7.21
CA ALA A 49 -0.66 5.33 6.32
C ALA A 49 -1.23 4.08 7.00
N LEU A 50 -2.25 3.48 6.41
CA LEU A 50 -2.72 2.16 6.78
C LEU A 50 -2.03 1.12 5.91
N THR A 51 -1.37 0.16 6.53
CA THR A 51 -0.55 -0.84 5.83
C THR A 51 -0.93 -2.26 6.23
N CYS A 52 -0.84 -3.18 5.29
CA CYS A 52 -0.88 -4.62 5.55
C CYS A 52 0.39 -5.26 4.99
N ALA A 53 1.15 -5.97 5.82
CA ALA A 53 2.38 -6.66 5.44
C ALA A 53 2.37 -8.10 5.93
N ALA A 54 2.88 -9.01 5.12
CA ALA A 54 2.93 -10.43 5.45
C ALA A 54 4.09 -11.14 4.73
N PRO A 55 4.52 -12.31 5.23
CA PRO A 55 5.47 -13.13 4.53
C PRO A 55 5.00 -13.48 3.11
N SER A 56 5.88 -13.36 2.13
CA SER A 56 5.57 -13.52 0.70
C SER A 56 5.07 -14.93 0.35
N TYR A 57 5.47 -15.94 1.12
CA TYR A 57 4.96 -17.31 0.96
C TYR A 57 3.50 -17.48 1.44
N LEU A 58 3.04 -16.66 2.39
CA LEU A 58 1.68 -16.70 2.91
C LEU A 58 0.75 -15.77 2.12
N VAL A 59 1.29 -14.62 1.70
CA VAL A 59 0.60 -13.61 0.90
C VAL A 59 1.42 -13.35 -0.37
N PRO A 60 1.19 -14.13 -1.45
CA PRO A 60 1.85 -13.89 -2.72
C PRO A 60 1.36 -12.58 -3.37
N ALA A 61 2.14 -12.04 -4.30
CA ALA A 61 1.88 -10.76 -4.94
C ALA A 61 0.48 -10.68 -5.58
N GLU A 62 0.03 -11.75 -6.23
CA GLU A 62 -1.30 -11.82 -6.83
C GLU A 62 -2.43 -11.70 -5.80
N LYS A 63 -2.29 -12.37 -4.65
CA LYS A 63 -3.27 -12.31 -3.56
C LYS A 63 -3.29 -10.92 -2.91
N LEU A 64 -2.12 -10.33 -2.74
CA LEU A 64 -2.00 -8.98 -2.21
C LEU A 64 -2.69 -7.97 -3.14
N ARG A 65 -2.34 -7.98 -4.43
CA ARG A 65 -2.88 -7.07 -5.45
C ARG A 65 -4.38 -7.29 -5.70
N GLY A 66 -4.81 -8.54 -5.90
CA GLY A 66 -6.16 -8.87 -6.32
C GLY A 66 -7.21 -8.88 -5.20
N SER A 67 -6.82 -8.75 -3.94
CA SER A 67 -7.77 -8.83 -2.82
C SER A 67 -7.39 -7.92 -1.64
N ILE A 68 -6.25 -8.17 -0.98
CA ILE A 68 -5.93 -7.50 0.29
C ILE A 68 -5.78 -5.98 0.11
N ALA A 69 -5.13 -5.53 -0.96
CA ALA A 69 -4.93 -4.11 -1.21
C ALA A 69 -6.25 -3.36 -1.46
N HIS A 70 -7.18 -3.97 -2.19
CA HIS A 70 -8.53 -3.43 -2.38
C HIS A 70 -9.32 -3.39 -1.07
N GLN A 71 -9.23 -4.44 -0.24
CA GLN A 71 -9.86 -4.47 1.09
C GLN A 71 -9.29 -3.38 2.01
N LEU A 72 -7.98 -3.14 1.93
CA LEU A 72 -7.31 -2.08 2.68
C LEU A 72 -7.82 -0.69 2.27
N ALA A 73 -8.01 -0.45 0.97
CA ALA A 73 -8.55 0.80 0.45
C ALA A 73 -10.01 1.04 0.88
N MET A 74 -10.84 -0.01 0.87
CA MET A 74 -12.21 0.08 1.40
C MET A 74 -12.21 0.43 2.90
N LEU A 75 -11.38 -0.26 3.69
CA LEU A 75 -11.25 0.02 5.13
C LEU A 75 -10.76 1.45 5.40
N ALA A 76 -9.84 1.97 4.59
CA ALA A 76 -9.41 3.36 4.70
C ALA A 76 -10.58 4.34 4.46
N GLY A 77 -11.38 4.11 3.42
CA GLY A 77 -12.58 4.92 3.17
C GLY A 77 -13.61 4.84 4.30
N ASP A 78 -13.79 3.65 4.90
CA ASP A 78 -14.66 3.49 6.07
C ASP A 78 -14.14 4.30 7.26
N ILE A 79 -12.83 4.25 7.54
CA ILE A 79 -12.20 5.03 8.61
C ILE A 79 -12.39 6.53 8.37
N GLU A 80 -12.13 7.03 7.16
CA GLU A 80 -12.34 8.44 6.81
C GLU A 80 -13.81 8.86 6.99
N SER A 81 -14.77 7.96 6.72
CA SER A 81 -16.21 8.23 6.86
C SER A 81 -16.69 8.31 8.30
N LEU A 82 -15.99 7.66 9.23
CA LEU A 82 -16.32 7.67 10.66
C LEU A 82 -15.94 9.00 11.34
N GLY A 83 -15.23 9.88 10.64
CA GLY A 83 -14.92 11.22 11.09
C GLY A 83 -13.87 11.29 12.19
N VAL A 84 -12.89 10.39 12.15
CA VAL A 84 -11.65 10.48 12.94
C VAL A 84 -10.73 11.60 12.47
#